data_AF-F0J012-F1
#
_entry.id   AF-F0J012-F1
#
_cell.length_a   1.000
_cell.length_b   1.000
_cell.length_c   1.000
_cell.angle_alpha   90.00
_cell.angle_beta   90.00
_cell.angle_gamma   90.00
#
_symmetry.space_group_name_H-M   'P 1'
#
loop_
_entity.id
_entity.type
_entity.pdbx_description
1 polymer ?
#
loop_
_entity_poly.entity_id
_entity_poly.type
_entity_poly.pdbx_seq_one_letter_code
_entity_poly.pdbx_strand_id
1 'polypeptide(L)'
;MGQPLSMDLRRRLLAAIDEGMSCRAAAARFGVAPATAIRWRAQRRDTGSFAPKPQGGDTRSRRVEERRADILAIWETRKDISLAELRLALIEVGLHVSVAGLHRFFIRRGMTRKKRLATPSSRIAPIS
;
A
#
# COMPACT_ATOMS: atom_id res chain seq x y z
N MET A 1 -9.77 4.39 11.61
CA MET A 1 -9.07 3.18 12.10
C MET A 1 -8.53 3.47 13.48
N GLY A 2 -8.61 2.51 14.41
CA GLY A 2 -8.02 2.67 15.75
C GLY A 2 -6.50 2.60 15.69
N GLN A 3 -5.83 3.52 16.38
CA GLN A 3 -4.37 3.52 16.48
C GLN A 3 -3.89 2.33 17.35
N PRO A 4 -2.85 1.61 16.94
CA PRO A 4 -2.29 0.55 17.77
C PRO A 4 -1.65 1.14 19.03
N LEU A 5 -1.83 0.46 20.16
CA LEU A 5 -1.08 0.78 21.38
C LEU A 5 0.43 0.74 21.12
N SER A 6 1.15 1.66 21.76
CA SER A 6 2.57 1.94 21.53
C SER A 6 3.46 0.71 21.74
N MET A 7 4.57 0.64 21.00
CA MET A 7 5.54 -0.46 21.13
C MET A 7 6.17 -0.54 22.51
N ASP A 8 6.38 0.63 23.15
CA ASP A 8 6.90 0.69 24.50
C ASP A 8 5.96 0.02 25.52
N LEU A 9 4.66 0.32 25.45
CA LEU A 9 3.66 -0.30 26.32
C LEU A 9 3.64 -1.82 26.15
N ARG A 10 3.70 -2.31 24.91
CA ARG A 10 3.77 -3.75 24.61
C ARG A 10 5.01 -4.39 25.23
N ARG A 11 6.17 -3.74 25.07
CA ARG A 11 7.45 -4.24 25.56
C ARG A 11 7.44 -4.37 27.08
N ARG A 12 7.04 -3.31 27.80
CA ARG A 12 6.98 -3.32 29.27
C ARG A 12 5.98 -4.33 29.81
N LEU A 13 4.82 -4.46 29.17
CA LEU A 13 3.82 -5.46 29.56
C LEU A 13 4.37 -6.88 29.39
N LEU A 14 5.00 -7.18 28.26
CA LEU A 14 5.57 -8.50 28.00
C LEU A 14 6.77 -8.82 28.88
N ALA A 15 7.61 -7.84 29.20
CA ALA A 15 8.72 -8.00 30.16
C ALA A 15 8.20 -8.40 31.55
N ALA A 16 7.13 -7.76 32.03
CA ALA A 16 6.52 -8.15 33.31
C ALA A 16 5.96 -9.59 33.31
N ILE A 17 5.48 -10.07 32.15
CA ILE A 17 5.07 -11.47 31.99
C ILE A 17 6.28 -12.40 32.05
N ASP A 18 7.40 -11.99 31.44
CA ASP A 18 8.66 -12.76 31.47
C ASP A 18 9.26 -12.82 32.88
N GLU A 19 9.06 -11.77 33.68
CA GLU A 19 9.40 -11.71 35.11
C GLU A 19 8.45 -12.56 36.00
N GLY A 20 7.47 -13.25 35.40
CA GLY A 20 6.61 -14.23 36.10
C GLY A 20 5.17 -13.76 36.35
N MET A 21 4.76 -12.56 35.93
CA MET A 21 3.37 -12.15 36.05
C MET A 21 2.45 -12.93 35.09
N SER A 22 1.24 -13.24 35.54
CA SER A 22 0.19 -13.72 34.63
C SER A 22 -0.21 -12.62 33.63
N CYS A 23 -0.71 -13.00 32.45
CA CYS A 23 -1.20 -12.03 31.46
C CYS A 23 -2.26 -11.08 32.04
N ARG A 24 -3.14 -11.59 32.92
CA ARG A 24 -4.19 -10.79 33.56
C ARG A 24 -3.62 -9.80 34.56
N ALA A 25 -2.62 -10.20 35.37
CA ALA A 25 -1.95 -9.32 36.31
C ALA A 25 -1.17 -8.21 35.60
N ALA A 26 -0.41 -8.56 34.55
CA ALA A 26 0.30 -7.57 33.74
C ALA A 26 -0.68 -6.60 33.04
N ALA A 27 -1.77 -7.11 32.48
CA ALA A 27 -2.81 -6.29 31.87
C ALA A 27 -3.40 -5.27 32.85
N ALA A 28 -3.73 -5.69 34.07
CA ALA A 28 -4.21 -4.81 35.13
C ALA A 28 -3.16 -3.74 35.51
N ARG A 29 -1.88 -4.13 35.69
CA ARG A 29 -0.77 -3.22 36.02
C ARG A 29 -0.58 -2.11 34.98
N PHE A 30 -0.75 -2.42 33.69
CA PHE A 30 -0.48 -1.50 32.59
C PHE A 30 -1.75 -0.86 32.00
N GLY A 31 -2.94 -1.08 32.58
CA GLY A 31 -4.20 -0.49 32.11
C GLY A 31 -4.63 -0.99 30.72
N VAL A 32 -4.33 -2.26 30.40
CA VAL A 32 -4.66 -2.88 29.11
C VAL A 32 -5.69 -3.98 29.32
N ALA A 33 -6.57 -4.22 28.35
CA ALA A 33 -7.51 -5.34 28.41
C ALA A 33 -6.76 -6.70 28.46
N PRO A 34 -7.16 -7.67 29.31
CA PRO A 34 -6.48 -8.97 29.42
C PRO A 34 -6.37 -9.72 28.09
N ALA A 35 -7.39 -9.65 27.23
CA ALA A 35 -7.37 -10.26 25.90
C ALA A 35 -6.26 -9.69 25.00
N THR A 36 -5.94 -8.40 25.13
CA THR A 36 -4.86 -7.75 24.37
C THR A 36 -3.49 -8.25 24.83
N ALA A 37 -3.26 -8.38 26.14
CA ALA A 37 -2.04 -8.97 26.70
C ALA A 37 -1.84 -10.42 26.23
N ILE A 38 -2.91 -11.22 26.26
CA ILE A 38 -2.88 -12.61 25.75
C ILE A 38 -2.52 -12.64 24.27
N ARG A 39 -3.14 -11.78 23.45
CA ARG A 39 -2.83 -11.67 22.01
C ARG A 39 -1.37 -11.28 21.75
N TRP A 40 -0.80 -10.33 22.49
CA TRP A 40 0.60 -9.95 22.31
C TRP A 40 1.56 -11.07 22.70
N ARG A 41 1.29 -11.79 23.80
CA ARG A 41 2.09 -12.95 24.22
C ARG A 41 2.02 -14.06 23.17
N ALA A 42 0.83 -14.38 22.68
CA ALA A 42 0.64 -15.38 21.63
C ALA A 42 1.36 -14.98 20.34
N GLN A 43 1.20 -13.72 19.89
CA GLN A 43 1.89 -13.21 18.70
C GLN A 43 3.41 -13.34 18.82
N ARG A 44 3.99 -12.95 19.97
CA ARG A 44 5.44 -13.10 20.21
C ARG A 44 5.87 -14.56 20.18
N ARG A 45 5.10 -15.47 20.76
CA ARG A 45 5.41 -16.90 20.74
C ARG A 45 5.35 -17.48 19.32
N ASP A 46 4.32 -17.11 18.56
CA ASP A 46 4.04 -17.72 17.26
C ASP A 46 4.90 -17.12 16.13
N THR A 47 5.26 -15.83 16.21
CA THR A 47 6.01 -15.13 15.14
C THR A 47 7.31 -14.46 15.60
N GLY A 48 7.68 -14.56 16.88
CA GLY A 48 8.84 -13.84 17.45
C GLY A 48 8.63 -12.33 17.61
N SER A 49 7.49 -11.78 17.17
CA SER A 49 7.21 -10.34 17.16
C SER A 49 5.87 -10.03 17.81
N PHE A 50 5.81 -8.88 18.49
CA PHE A 50 4.58 -8.31 19.04
C PHE A 50 4.29 -6.94 18.44
N ALA A 51 4.94 -6.60 17.33
CA ALA A 51 4.67 -5.36 16.60
C ALA A 51 3.25 -5.37 16.02
N PRO A 52 2.57 -4.21 15.96
CA PRO A 52 1.31 -4.12 15.26
C PRO A 52 1.50 -4.50 13.79
N LYS A 53 0.52 -5.22 13.24
CA LYS A 53 0.49 -5.47 11.80
C LYS A 53 0.29 -4.14 11.05
N PRO A 54 0.83 -4.00 9.83
CA PRO A 54 0.54 -2.85 8.97
C PRO A 54 -0.98 -2.63 8.88
N GLN A 55 -1.42 -1.40 9.15
CA GLN A 55 -2.82 -1.00 9.06
C GLN A 55 -3.03 -0.25 7.74
N GLY A 56 -4.03 -0.68 6.97
CA GLY A 56 -4.32 -0.07 5.68
C GLY A 56 -3.31 -0.46 4.60
N GLY A 57 -3.13 0.42 3.62
CA GLY A 57 -2.33 0.16 2.43
C GLY A 57 -3.16 -0.34 1.24
N ASP A 58 -2.48 -0.59 0.13
CA ASP A 58 -3.10 -1.05 -1.11
C ASP A 58 -3.39 -2.56 -1.05
N THR A 59 -4.65 -2.90 -0.82
CA THR A 59 -5.13 -4.29 -0.76
C THR A 59 -5.75 -4.77 -2.07
N ARG A 60 -5.93 -3.87 -3.05
CA ARG A 60 -6.76 -4.12 -4.25
C ARG A 60 -5.95 -4.18 -5.54
N SER A 61 -4.71 -3.70 -5.54
CA SER A 61 -3.90 -3.70 -6.77
C SER A 61 -3.23 -5.03 -7.10
N ARG A 62 -3.14 -5.98 -6.16
CA ARG A 62 -2.34 -7.21 -6.31
C ARG A 62 -2.53 -7.89 -7.69
N ARG A 63 -3.78 -8.12 -8.11
CA ARG A 63 -4.10 -8.73 -9.42
C ARG A 63 -3.57 -7.92 -10.61
N VAL A 64 -3.61 -6.60 -10.53
CA VAL A 64 -3.10 -5.70 -11.58
C VAL A 64 -1.57 -5.71 -11.60
N GLU A 65 -0.95 -5.78 -10.42
CA GLU A 65 0.51 -5.82 -10.25
C GLU A 65 1.14 -7.13 -10.73
N GLU A 66 0.45 -8.26 -10.53
CA GLU A 66 0.85 -9.57 -11.04
C GLU A 66 0.98 -9.56 -12.58
N ARG A 67 0.06 -8.88 -13.29
CA ARG A 67 0.05 -8.71 -14.75
C ARG A 67 0.69 -7.39 -15.21
N ARG A 68 1.59 -6.79 -14.41
CA ARG A 68 2.20 -5.49 -14.74
C ARG A 68 2.91 -5.47 -16.10
N ALA A 69 3.53 -6.58 -16.49
CA ALA A 69 4.35 -6.68 -17.68
C ALA A 69 3.49 -6.50 -18.94
N ASP A 70 2.29 -7.10 -18.97
CA ASP A 70 1.36 -6.98 -20.09
C ASP A 70 0.85 -5.55 -20.26
N ILE A 71 0.51 -4.90 -19.14
CA ILE A 71 0.05 -3.50 -19.15
C ILE A 71 1.14 -2.59 -19.72
N LEU A 72 2.39 -2.77 -19.27
CA LEU A 72 3.52 -1.97 -19.73
C LEU A 72 3.91 -2.28 -21.17
N ALA A 73 3.81 -3.53 -21.62
CA ALA A 73 4.10 -3.91 -23.00
C ALA A 73 3.14 -3.24 -23.99
N ILE A 74 1.83 -3.26 -23.70
CA ILE A 74 0.83 -2.57 -24.52
C ILE A 74 1.05 -1.06 -24.50
N TRP A 75 1.35 -0.50 -23.32
CA TRP A 75 1.65 0.92 -23.16
C TRP A 75 2.87 1.38 -23.97
N GLU A 76 3.99 0.65 -23.91
CA GLU A 76 5.21 1.01 -24.64
C GLU A 76 5.06 0.87 -26.15
N THR A 77 4.27 -0.10 -26.61
CA THR A 77 3.96 -0.27 -28.04
C THR A 77 3.12 0.88 -28.59
N ARG A 78 2.30 1.51 -27.73
CA ARG A 78 1.35 2.56 -28.11
C ARG A 78 1.39 3.71 -27.11
N LYS A 79 2.46 4.53 -27.14
CA LYS A 79 2.69 5.58 -26.13
C LYS A 79 1.57 6.63 -25.98
N ASP A 80 0.74 6.82 -27.02
CA ASP A 80 -0.40 7.75 -27.00
C ASP A 80 -1.75 7.06 -26.70
N ILE A 81 -1.74 5.79 -26.28
CA ILE A 81 -2.96 5.06 -25.93
C ILE A 81 -3.68 5.71 -24.74
N SER A 82 -4.98 5.96 -24.88
CA SER A 82 -5.81 6.38 -23.77
C SER A 82 -6.01 5.25 -22.76
N LEU A 83 -6.35 5.58 -21.51
CA LEU A 83 -6.66 4.56 -20.50
C LEU A 83 -7.89 3.71 -20.88
N ALA A 84 -8.83 4.25 -21.67
CA ALA A 84 -10.00 3.53 -22.14
C ALA A 84 -9.63 2.49 -23.21
N GLU A 85 -8.77 2.86 -24.16
CA GLU A 85 -8.25 1.94 -25.17
C GLU A 85 -7.33 0.88 -24.56
N LEU A 86 -6.48 1.26 -23.61
CA LEU A 86 -5.64 0.32 -22.87
C LEU A 86 -6.50 -0.71 -22.13
N ARG A 87 -7.62 -0.28 -21.54
CA ARG A 87 -8.57 -1.21 -20.92
C ARG A 87 -9.11 -2.22 -21.93
N LEU A 88 -9.47 -1.79 -23.14
CA LEU A 88 -9.99 -2.69 -24.18
C LEU A 88 -8.92 -3.71 -24.62
N ALA A 89 -7.71 -3.26 -24.89
CA ALA A 89 -6.59 -4.15 -25.23
C ALA A 89 -6.27 -5.14 -24.10
N LEU A 90 -6.40 -4.74 -22.83
CA LEU A 90 -6.20 -5.63 -21.69
C LEU A 90 -7.30 -6.70 -21.56
N ILE A 91 -8.53 -6.39 -21.98
CA ILE A 91 -9.62 -7.37 -22.02
C ILE A 91 -9.30 -8.48 -23.02
N GLU A 92 -8.71 -8.15 -24.17
CA GLU A 92 -8.30 -9.13 -25.20
C GLU A 92 -7.26 -10.13 -24.68
N VAL A 93 -6.39 -9.71 -23.75
CA VAL A 93 -5.39 -10.58 -23.10
C VAL A 93 -5.85 -11.15 -21.74
N GLY A 94 -7.17 -11.13 -21.49
CA GLY A 94 -7.82 -11.74 -20.33
C GLY A 94 -7.69 -10.97 -19.01
N LEU A 95 -7.27 -9.70 -19.05
CA LEU A 95 -7.11 -8.86 -17.86
C LEU A 95 -8.21 -7.78 -17.78
N HIS A 96 -9.13 -7.95 -16.83
CA HIS A 96 -10.18 -6.96 -16.59
C HIS A 96 -9.79 -5.99 -15.47
N VAL A 97 -9.59 -4.71 -15.83
CA VAL A 97 -9.23 -3.63 -14.90
C VAL A 97 -10.06 -2.40 -15.23
N SER A 98 -10.53 -1.68 -14.21
CA SER A 98 -11.24 -0.41 -14.43
C SER A 98 -10.28 0.71 -14.84
N VAL A 99 -10.79 1.72 -15.55
CA VAL A 99 -10.00 2.92 -15.92
C VAL A 99 -9.38 3.58 -14.68
N ALA A 100 -10.13 3.69 -13.58
CA ALA A 100 -9.61 4.20 -12.31
C ALA A 100 -8.51 3.30 -11.70
N GLY A 101 -8.60 1.98 -11.92
CA GLY A 101 -7.55 1.03 -11.54
C GLY A 101 -6.27 1.24 -12.32
N LEU A 102 -6.36 1.42 -13.64
CA LEU A 102 -5.22 1.75 -14.51
C LEU A 102 -4.61 3.10 -14.14
N HIS A 103 -5.45 4.11 -13.89
CA HIS A 103 -4.96 5.42 -13.43
C HIS A 103 -4.16 5.31 -12.12
N ARG A 104 -4.66 4.56 -11.12
CA ARG A 104 -3.91 4.29 -9.88
C ARG A 104 -2.65 3.47 -10.13
N PHE A 105 -2.66 2.54 -11.09
CA PHE A 105 -1.48 1.76 -11.48
C PHE A 105 -0.34 2.65 -11.99
N PHE A 106 -0.65 3.62 -12.85
CA PHE A 106 0.34 4.55 -13.38
C PHE A 106 0.78 5.61 -12.35
N ILE A 107 -0.15 6.16 -11.54
CA ILE A 107 0.20 7.09 -10.45
C ILE A 107 1.19 6.48 -9.48
N ARG A 108 0.99 5.22 -9.06
CA ARG A 108 1.89 4.52 -8.13
C ARG A 108 3.31 4.34 -8.68
N ARG A 109 3.51 4.51 -9.99
CA ARG A 109 4.80 4.42 -10.69
C ARG A 109 5.37 5.77 -11.09
N GLY A 110 4.72 6.88 -10.72
CA GLY A 110 5.13 8.22 -11.17
C GLY A 110 4.90 8.47 -12.66
N MET A 111 4.22 7.56 -13.38
CA MET A 111 3.95 7.67 -14.81
C MET A 111 2.70 8.54 -15.03
N THR A 112 2.86 9.85 -14.90
CA THR A 112 1.75 10.79 -15.11
C THR A 112 1.88 11.48 -16.46
N ARG A 113 0.76 11.66 -17.16
CA ARG A 113 0.75 12.48 -18.37
C ARG A 113 1.08 13.93 -17.98
N LYS A 114 2.11 14.48 -18.61
CA LYS A 114 2.46 15.90 -18.44
C LYS A 114 1.29 16.78 -18.86
N LYS A 115 0.74 17.56 -17.93
CA LYS A 115 -0.31 18.55 -18.19
C LYS A 115 0.31 19.90 -18.56
N ARG A 116 1.04 19.98 -19.68
CA ARG A 116 1.38 21.29 -20.28
C ARG A 116 0.48 21.50 -21.48
N LEU A 117 -0.16 22.66 -21.54
CA LEU A 117 -0.76 23.16 -22.77
C LEU A 117 0.38 23.36 -23.79
N ALA A 118 0.20 22.87 -25.01
CA ALA A 118 1.10 23.21 -26.10
C ALA A 118 0.94 24.71 -26.37
N THR A 119 1.87 25.51 -25.87
CA THR A 119 1.96 26.93 -26.20
C THR A 119 2.61 27.07 -27.57
N PRO A 120 2.11 27.95 -28.46
CA PRO A 120 2.79 28.27 -29.71
C PRO A 120 4.25 28.67 -29.45
N SER A 121 5.15 28.31 -30.37
CA SER A 121 6.51 28.85 -30.39
C SER A 121 6.42 30.38 -30.36
N SER A 122 7.20 31.04 -29.48
CA SER A 122 7.28 32.49 -29.46
C SER A 122 7.72 32.99 -30.84
N ARG A 123 6.90 33.85 -31.48
CA ARG A 123 7.21 34.49 -32.78
C ARG A 123 8.43 35.42 -32.75
N ILE A 124 9.07 35.59 -31.60
CA ILE A 124 10.13 36.56 -31.38
C ILE A 124 11.48 35.82 -31.43
N ALA A 125 11.89 35.43 -32.64
CA ALA A 125 13.29 35.25 -32.95
C ALA A 125 13.60 36.24 -34.09
N PRO A 126 14.50 37.21 -33.91
CA PRO A 126 14.96 38.01 -35.04
C PRO A 126 15.68 37.07 -36.00
N ILE A 127 15.20 37.02 -37.23
CA ILE A 127 15.94 36.44 -38.34
C ILE A 127 17.18 37.33 -38.51
N SER A 128 18.36 36.79 -38.21
CA SER A 128 19.64 37.38 -38.64
C SER A 128 19.96 36.91 -40.05
#